data_AF-A0A428NV67-F1
#
_entry.id   AF-A0A428NV67-F1
#
_cell.length_a   1.000
_cell.length_b   1.000
_cell.length_c   1.000
_cell.angle_alpha   90.00
_cell.angle_beta   90.00
_cell.angle_gamma   90.00
#
_symmetry.space_group_name_H-M   'P 1'
#
loop_
_entity.id
_entity.type
_entity.pdbx_description
1 polymer ?
#
loop_
_entity_poly.entity_id
_entity_poly.type
_entity_poly.pdbx_seq_one_letter_code
_entity_poly.pdbx_strand_id
1 'polypeptide(L)'
;MATTTCSVSGLEDLLGKAGLHTPVPEFPGADIVHNPQDIFRVYLADTLQRLVDCDRLVAYEAIQPSNVTGQGDLVIVSPRLRLRDVNPKDLVLDLAHR
;
A
#
# COMPACT_ATOMS: atom_id res chain seq x y z
N MET A 1 2.73 -25.63 15.87
CA MET A 1 4.01 -25.27 15.22
C MET A 1 4.10 -23.75 15.24
N ALA A 2 5.24 -23.17 15.63
CA ALA A 2 5.39 -21.71 15.62
C ALA A 2 5.27 -21.22 14.17
N THR A 3 4.25 -20.42 13.88
CA THR A 3 4.06 -19.80 12.56
C THR A 3 5.17 -18.76 12.38
N THR A 4 6.18 -19.08 11.57
CA THR A 4 7.28 -18.16 11.28
C THR A 4 6.88 -17.22 10.16
N THR A 5 7.12 -15.92 10.32
CA THR A 5 6.86 -14.89 9.30
C THR A 5 7.91 -14.87 8.17
N CYS A 6 8.82 -15.85 8.12
CA CYS A 6 9.86 -15.97 7.11
C CYS A 6 9.39 -16.67 5.82
N SER A 7 8.12 -17.03 5.73
CA SER A 7 7.50 -17.52 4.49
C SER A 7 6.22 -16.72 4.22
N VAL A 8 5.86 -16.58 2.94
CA VAL A 8 4.61 -15.89 2.54
C VAL A 8 3.40 -16.51 3.21
N SER A 9 3.32 -17.84 3.26
CA SER A 9 2.21 -18.56 3.90
C SER A 9 2.12 -18.30 5.41
N GLY A 10 3.27 -18.27 6.11
CA GLY A 10 3.31 -18.00 7.54
C GLY A 10 2.97 -16.54 7.87
N LEU A 11 3.36 -15.63 6.98
CA LEU A 11 3.00 -14.22 7.06
C LEU A 11 1.49 -14.02 6.83
N GLU A 12 0.93 -14.64 5.79
CA GLU A 12 -0.51 -14.63 5.49
C GLU A 12 -1.34 -15.19 6.64
N ASP A 13 -0.95 -16.32 7.23
CA ASP A 13 -1.63 -16.89 8.40
C ASP A 13 -1.70 -15.90 9.57
N LEU A 14 -0.66 -15.09 9.76
CA LEU A 14 -0.60 -14.09 10.83
C LEU A 14 -1.41 -12.84 10.48
N LEU A 15 -1.32 -12.35 9.24
CA LEU A 15 -2.10 -11.23 8.74
C LEU A 15 -3.60 -11.54 8.74
N GLY A 16 -3.98 -12.76 8.36
CA GLY A 16 -5.36 -13.23 8.43
C GLY A 16 -5.90 -13.27 9.86
N LYS A 17 -5.08 -13.68 10.84
CA LYS A 17 -5.44 -13.60 12.27
C LYS A 17 -5.58 -12.15 12.76
N ALA A 18 -4.85 -11.22 12.16
CA ALA A 18 -4.98 -9.78 12.44
C ALA A 18 -6.19 -9.13 11.74
N GLY A 19 -6.95 -9.89 10.93
CA GLY A 19 -8.14 -9.41 10.22
C GLY A 19 -7.83 -8.75 8.88
N LEU A 20 -6.61 -8.88 8.36
CA LEU A 20 -6.26 -8.42 7.01
C LEU A 20 -6.71 -9.43 5.95
N HIS A 21 -7.00 -8.93 4.76
CA HIS A 21 -7.35 -9.78 3.62
C HIS A 21 -6.13 -10.58 3.16
N THR A 22 -6.33 -11.89 3.01
CA THR A 22 -5.37 -12.83 2.41
C THR A 22 -5.99 -13.49 1.17
N PRO A 23 -5.21 -13.80 0.13
CA PRO A 23 -3.75 -13.66 0.02
C PRO A 23 -3.27 -12.20 -0.07
N VAL A 24 -2.00 -11.97 0.28
CA VAL A 24 -1.38 -10.63 0.19
C VAL A 24 -1.36 -10.18 -1.27
N PRO A 25 -1.77 -8.95 -1.59
CA PRO A 25 -1.69 -8.44 -2.96
C PRO A 25 -0.27 -8.51 -3.53
N GLU A 26 -0.09 -9.20 -4.65
CA GLU A 26 1.20 -9.31 -5.33
C GLU A 26 1.48 -8.08 -6.21
N PHE A 27 2.69 -7.53 -6.06
CA PHE A 27 3.22 -6.45 -6.88
C PHE A 27 4.64 -6.79 -7.33
N PRO A 28 5.03 -6.51 -8.60
CA PRO A 28 6.33 -6.91 -9.13
C PRO A 28 7.55 -6.38 -8.38
N GLY A 29 7.41 -5.30 -7.61
CA GLY A 29 8.49 -4.66 -6.86
C GLY A 29 8.33 -4.73 -5.34
N ALA A 30 7.49 -5.64 -4.83
CA ALA A 30 7.28 -5.82 -3.39
C ALA A 30 7.97 -7.09 -2.90
N ASP A 31 8.78 -6.97 -1.85
CA ASP A 31 9.35 -8.11 -1.14
C ASP A 31 8.86 -8.12 0.31
N ILE A 32 7.66 -8.66 0.51
CA ILE A 32 6.99 -8.66 1.82
C ILE A 32 7.70 -9.52 2.88
N VAL A 33 8.60 -10.42 2.48
CA VAL A 33 9.31 -11.33 3.39
C VAL A 33 10.58 -10.68 3.92
N HIS A 34 11.33 -9.99 3.05
CA HIS A 34 12.58 -9.33 3.44
C HIS A 34 12.40 -7.86 3.82
N ASN A 35 11.33 -7.21 3.33
CA ASN A 35 11.02 -5.82 3.62
C ASN A 35 9.62 -5.69 4.24
N PRO A 36 9.51 -5.51 5.57
CA PRO A 36 8.21 -5.39 6.22
C PRO A 36 7.44 -4.13 5.79
N GLN A 37 8.12 -3.08 5.29
CA GLN A 37 7.43 -1.91 4.76
C GLN A 37 6.62 -2.22 3.51
N ASP A 38 7.05 -3.21 2.72
CA ASP A 38 6.34 -3.59 1.50
C ASP A 38 4.98 -4.20 1.82
N ILE A 39 4.79 -4.85 2.98
CA ILE A 39 3.47 -5.30 3.46
C ILE A 39 2.49 -4.11 3.50
N PHE A 40 2.90 -3.00 4.11
CA PHE A 40 2.06 -1.81 4.19
C PHE A 40 1.83 -1.19 2.81
N ARG A 41 2.86 -1.16 1.96
CA ARG A 41 2.76 -0.58 0.62
C ARG A 41 1.81 -1.37 -0.28
N VAL A 42 1.83 -2.71 -0.24
CA VAL A 42 0.94 -3.53 -1.08
C VAL A 42 -0.53 -3.41 -0.66
N TYR A 43 -0.81 -3.40 0.65
CA TYR A 43 -2.17 -3.19 1.14
C TYR A 43 -2.68 -1.76 0.89
N LEU A 44 -1.81 -0.76 1.06
CA LEU A 44 -2.15 0.63 0.77
C LEU A 44 -2.39 0.83 -0.74
N ALA A 45 -1.57 0.24 -1.60
CA ALA A 45 -1.72 0.31 -3.05
C ALA A 45 -3.03 -0.36 -3.50
N ASP A 46 -3.36 -1.54 -2.94
CA ASP A 46 -4.62 -2.22 -3.26
C ASP A 46 -5.85 -1.43 -2.79
N THR A 47 -5.76 -0.77 -1.64
CA THR A 47 -6.83 0.13 -1.14
C THR A 47 -6.97 1.37 -2.03
N LEU A 48 -5.86 2.02 -2.39
CA LEU A 48 -5.86 3.19 -3.28
C LEU A 48 -6.40 2.86 -4.67
N GLN A 49 -6.04 1.70 -5.21
CA GLN A 49 -6.58 1.20 -6.47
C GLN A 49 -8.11 1.15 -6.41
N ARG A 50 -8.69 0.59 -5.35
CA ARG A 50 -10.15 0.48 -5.17
C ARG A 50 -10.84 1.83 -4.96
N LEU A 51 -10.18 2.77 -4.28
CA LEU A 51 -10.77 4.08 -3.96
C LEU A 51 -10.79 5.03 -5.15
N VAL A 52 -9.75 4.96 -6.00
CA VAL A 52 -9.46 5.95 -7.03
C VAL A 52 -9.61 5.38 -8.44
N ASP A 53 -9.82 4.06 -8.57
CA ASP A 53 -9.90 3.33 -9.84
C ASP A 53 -8.70 3.61 -10.76
N CYS A 54 -7.50 3.63 -10.17
CA CYS A 54 -6.24 3.81 -10.88
C CYS A 54 -5.55 2.47 -11.15
N ASP A 55 -4.57 2.48 -12.05
CA ASP A 55 -3.77 1.28 -12.33
C ASP A 55 -2.99 0.84 -11.09
N ARG A 56 -2.96 -0.48 -10.85
CA ARG A 56 -2.34 -1.07 -9.67
C ARG A 56 -0.85 -0.70 -9.58
N LEU A 57 -0.09 -0.74 -10.67
CA LEU A 57 1.33 -0.37 -10.65
C LEU A 57 1.51 1.12 -10.38
N VAL A 58 0.64 1.96 -10.96
CA VAL A 58 0.63 3.40 -10.71
C VAL A 58 0.36 3.72 -9.23
N ALA A 59 -0.58 3.01 -8.59
CA ALA A 59 -0.87 3.16 -7.17
C ALA A 59 0.35 2.80 -6.30
N TYR A 60 1.05 1.71 -6.63
CA TYR A 60 2.24 1.28 -5.91
C TYR A 60 3.43 2.25 -6.09
N GLU A 61 3.67 2.73 -7.31
CA GLU A 61 4.73 3.71 -7.61
C GLU A 61 4.48 5.11 -7.03
N ALA A 62 3.22 5.43 -6.73
CA ALA A 62 2.83 6.68 -6.07
C ALA A 62 3.16 6.66 -4.57
N ILE A 63 3.30 5.48 -3.95
CA ILE A 63 3.63 5.33 -2.53
C ILE A 63 5.15 5.33 -2.35
N GLN A 64 5.63 6.29 -1.56
CA GLN A 64 7.06 6.46 -1.25
C GLN A 64 7.27 6.48 0.26
N PRO A 65 8.46 6.04 0.75
CA PRO A 65 8.83 6.28 2.13
C PRO A 65 8.93 7.79 2.40
N SER A 66 8.49 8.21 3.58
CA SER A 66 8.68 9.58 4.01
C SER A 66 10.14 9.83 4.37
N ASN A 67 10.69 10.94 3.87
CA ASN A 67 12.04 11.40 4.24
C ASN A 67 12.01 12.47 5.34
N VAL A 68 10.83 12.91 5.77
CA VAL A 68 10.65 14.00 6.73
C VAL A 68 10.09 13.44 8.03
N THR A 69 10.88 13.56 9.09
CA THR A 69 10.46 13.18 10.44
C THR A 69 9.19 13.94 10.83
N GLY A 70 8.13 13.21 11.16
CA GLY A 70 6.83 13.77 11.55
C GLY A 70 5.77 13.82 10.44
N GLN A 71 6.09 13.44 9.19
CA GLN A 71 5.11 13.35 8.10
C GLN A 71 4.51 11.94 7.89
N GLY A 72 4.72 11.03 8.85
CA GLY A 72 4.32 9.62 8.75
C GLY A 72 5.39 8.74 8.12
N ASP A 73 5.11 7.44 8.00
CA ASP A 73 6.07 6.45 7.46
C ASP A 73 6.05 6.37 5.93
N LEU A 74 4.87 6.53 5.33
CA LEU A 74 4.63 6.46 3.90
C LEU A 74 3.89 7.71 3.42
N VAL A 75 4.24 8.20 2.24
CA VAL A 75 3.62 9.35 1.58
C VAL A 75 3.07 8.91 0.23
N ILE A 76 1.86 9.36 -0.09
CA ILE A 76 1.22 9.15 -1.39
C ILE A 76 1.40 10.42 -2.22
N VAL A 77 2.09 10.30 -3.34
CA VAL A 77 2.33 11.44 -4.25
C VAL A 77 1.18 11.53 -5.24
N SER A 78 0.19 12.40 -4.96
CA SER A 78 -1.05 12.46 -5.76
C SER A 78 -0.85 12.71 -7.27
N PRO A 79 0.10 13.55 -7.75
CA PRO A 79 0.35 13.69 -9.19
C PRO A 79 0.84 12.40 -9.86
N ARG A 80 1.44 11.47 -9.10
CA ARG A 80 1.89 10.18 -9.63
C ARG A 80 0.75 9.20 -9.86
N LEU A 81 -0.45 9.45 -9.34
CA LEU A 81 -1.63 8.62 -9.59
C LEU A 81 -2.15 8.74 -11.03
N ARG A 82 -1.64 9.71 -11.82
CA ARG A 82 -1.93 9.91 -13.26
C ARG A 82 -3.43 9.97 -13.59
N LEU A 83 -4.25 10.46 -12.67
CA LEU A 83 -5.66 10.65 -12.90
C LEU A 83 -5.89 11.79 -13.89
N ARG A 84 -6.82 11.58 -14.82
CA ARG A 84 -7.23 12.62 -15.78
C ARG A 84 -8.24 13.54 -15.12
N ASP A 85 -8.13 14.84 -15.40
CA ASP A 85 -9.11 15.87 -15.03
C ASP A 85 -9.42 15.99 -13.52
N VAL A 86 -8.52 15.50 -12.67
CA VAL A 86 -8.63 15.62 -11.20
C VAL A 86 -7.54 16.56 -10.68
N ASN A 87 -7.95 17.56 -9.90
CA ASN A 87 -7.01 18.41 -9.18
C ASN A 87 -6.34 17.63 -8.04
N PRO A 88 -5.00 17.51 -8.01
CA PRO A 88 -4.29 16.71 -7.01
C PRO A 88 -4.54 17.13 -5.56
N LYS A 89 -4.86 18.41 -5.31
CA LYS A 89 -5.18 18.90 -3.95
C LYS A 89 -6.56 18.45 -3.48
N ASP A 90 -7.54 18.52 -4.37
CA ASP A 90 -8.91 18.13 -4.07
C ASP A 90 -8.99 16.61 -3.86
N LEU A 91 -8.23 15.83 -4.63
CA LEU A 91 -8.10 14.39 -4.42
C LEU A 91 -7.54 14.04 -3.04
N VAL A 92 -6.50 14.75 -2.59
CA VAL A 92 -5.88 14.48 -1.27
C VAL A 92 -6.88 14.77 -0.15
N LEU A 93 -7.66 15.85 -0.27
CA LEU A 93 -8.70 16.18 0.69
C LEU A 93 -9.81 15.12 0.70
N ASP A 94 -10.28 14.68 -0.47
CA ASP A 94 -11.30 13.62 -0.57
C ASP A 94 -10.80 12.29 0.03
N LEU A 95 -9.57 11.90 -0.28
CA LEU A 95 -8.96 10.68 0.28
C LEU A 95 -8.76 10.74 1.79
N ALA A 96 -8.43 11.91 2.35
CA ALA A 96 -8.26 12.07 3.79
C ALA A 96 -9.58 11.95 4.58
N HIS A 97 -10.73 12.05 3.91
CA HIS A 97 -12.05 12.00 4.52
C HIS A 97 -12.74 10.63 4.37
N ARG A 98 -12.13 9.68 3.66
CA ARG A 98 -12.67 8.33 3.40
C ARG A 98 -12.01 7.28 4.29
#